data_AF-A0A957UDW3-F1
#
_entry.id   AF-A0A957UDW3-F1
#
_cell.length_a   1.000
_cell.length_b   1.000
_cell.length_c   1.000
_cell.angle_alpha   90.00
_cell.angle_beta   90.00
_cell.angle_gamma   90.00
#
_symmetry.space_group_name_H-M   'P 1'
#
loop_
_entity.id
_entity.type
_entity.pdbx_description
1 polymer ?
#
loop_
_entity_poly.entity_id
_entity_poly.type
_entity_poly.pdbx_seq_one_letter_code
_entity_poly.pdbx_strand_id
1 'polypeptide(L)'
;DFTNPDPDARQRARDHEAEMIRVTRRLGGPRAACRILSGQRYPEVPRAQGVEWVVESINALLPVARECDVVLAMENHYKDGYW
;
A
#
# COMPACT_ATOMS: atom_id res chain seq x y z
N ASP A 1 -0.55 2.69 -5.42
CA ASP A 1 -0.56 1.70 -6.51
C ASP A 1 0.76 0.96 -6.52
N PHE A 2 0.82 -0.23 -5.93
CA PHE A 2 2.08 -0.98 -5.80
C PHE A 2 2.35 -1.91 -6.99
N THR A 3 1.43 -1.99 -7.94
CA THR A 3 1.58 -2.80 -9.15
C THR A 3 1.94 -1.97 -10.38
N ASN A 4 2.15 -0.65 -10.22
CA ASN A 4 2.53 0.23 -11.32
C ASN A 4 3.79 -0.28 -12.03
N PRO A 5 3.85 -0.35 -13.38
CA PRO A 5 5.05 -0.77 -14.09
C PRO A 5 6.25 0.14 -13.85
N ASP A 6 6.02 1.44 -13.64
CA ASP A 6 7.05 2.42 -13.31
C ASP A 6 7.54 2.21 -11.85
N PRO A 7 8.82 1.83 -11.64
CA PRO A 7 9.37 1.65 -10.29
C PRO A 7 9.32 2.93 -9.44
N ASP A 8 9.45 4.11 -10.07
CA ASP A 8 9.40 5.38 -9.35
C ASP A 8 7.96 5.69 -8.91
N ALA A 9 6.96 5.29 -9.70
CA ALA A 9 5.55 5.37 -9.30
C ALA A 9 5.27 4.46 -8.11
N ARG A 10 5.83 3.24 -8.08
CA ARG A 10 5.71 2.35 -6.92
C ARG A 10 6.36 2.95 -5.68
N GLN A 11 7.53 3.59 -5.82
CA GLN A 11 8.18 4.29 -4.72
C GLN A 11 7.31 5.44 -4.19
N ARG A 12 6.81 6.31 -5.07
CA ARG A 12 5.90 7.41 -4.69
C ARG A 12 4.66 6.90 -3.96
N ALA A 13 4.10 5.76 -4.38
CA ALA A 13 2.98 5.13 -3.72
C ALA A 13 3.33 4.66 -2.29
N ARG A 14 4.52 4.09 -2.08
CA ARG A 14 4.99 3.70 -0.74
C ARG A 14 5.21 4.93 0.15
N ASP A 15 5.83 5.98 -0.38
CA ASP A 15 6.09 7.21 0.38
C ASP A 15 4.77 7.86 0.82
N HIS A 16 3.78 7.88 -0.08
CA HIS A 16 2.45 8.36 0.24
C HIS A 16 1.76 7.52 1.32
N GLU A 17 1.81 6.19 1.22
CA GLU A 17 1.22 5.30 2.23
C GLU A 17 1.91 5.46 3.60
N ALA A 18 3.24 5.63 3.62
CA ALA A 18 3.98 5.90 4.85
C ALA A 18 3.50 7.20 5.52
N GLU A 19 3.19 8.23 4.75
CA GLU A 19 2.58 9.46 5.27
C GLU A 19 1.16 9.22 5.79
N MET A 20 0.35 8.44 5.08
CA MET A 20 -1.02 8.09 5.52
C MET A 20 -1.04 7.30 6.82
N ILE A 21 -0.04 6.43 7.06
CA ILE A 21 0.15 5.75 8.34
C ILE A 21 0.38 6.78 9.46
N ARG A 22 1.25 7.77 9.26
CA ARG A 22 1.51 8.84 10.24
C ARG A 22 0.26 9.69 10.49
N VAL A 23 -0.49 10.04 9.45
CA VAL A 23 -1.75 10.77 9.55
C VAL A 23 -2.79 9.95 10.33
N THR A 24 -2.91 8.66 10.03
CA THR A 24 -3.81 7.72 10.74
C THR A 24 -3.49 7.69 12.22
N ARG A 25 -2.21 7.60 12.59
CA ARG A 25 -1.77 7.71 13.98
C ARG A 25 -2.18 9.05 14.60
N ARG A 26 -1.93 10.16 13.90
CA ARG A 26 -2.20 11.51 14.42
C ARG A 26 -3.69 11.78 14.67
N LEU A 27 -4.57 11.21 13.85
CA LEU A 27 -6.01 11.46 13.89
C LEU A 27 -6.80 10.37 14.63
N GLY A 28 -6.45 9.11 14.42
CA GLY A 28 -7.15 7.94 14.99
C GLY A 28 -6.55 7.40 16.28
N GLY A 29 -5.31 7.77 16.62
CA GLY A 29 -4.64 7.31 17.83
C GLY A 29 -4.06 5.89 17.72
N PRO A 30 -3.78 5.23 18.86
CA PRO A 30 -3.08 3.95 18.88
C PRO A 30 -3.97 2.83 18.36
N ARG A 31 -3.38 1.92 17.60
CA ARG A 31 -4.00 0.79 16.92
C ARG A 31 -5.12 1.16 15.94
N ALA A 32 -5.19 2.43 15.50
CA ALA A 32 -6.06 2.82 14.40
C ALA A 32 -5.68 2.04 13.13
N ALA A 33 -6.68 1.75 12.29
CA ALA A 33 -6.48 1.03 11.05
C ALA A 33 -6.20 2.00 9.89
N CYS A 34 -5.05 1.86 9.24
CA CYS A 34 -4.75 2.49 7.96
C CYS A 34 -5.09 1.52 6.85
N ARG A 35 -5.98 1.91 5.94
CA ARG A 35 -6.32 1.08 4.79
C ARG A 35 -5.14 1.02 3.83
N ILE A 36 -4.78 -0.19 3.40
CA ILE A 36 -3.78 -0.42 2.36
C ILE A 36 -4.40 -1.21 1.18
N LEU A 37 -3.93 -0.92 -0.03
CA LEU A 37 -4.43 -1.49 -1.29
C LEU A 37 -3.27 -2.09 -2.11
N SER A 38 -3.53 -3.13 -2.89
CA SER A 38 -2.51 -3.74 -3.77
C SER A 38 -2.14 -2.84 -4.96
N GLY A 39 -3.11 -2.18 -5.59
CA GLY A 39 -2.90 -1.46 -6.84
C GLY A 39 -3.78 -1.97 -7.99
N GLN A 40 -3.51 -1.51 -9.21
CA GLN A 40 -4.29 -1.79 -10.41
C GLN A 40 -3.79 -3.01 -11.20
N ARG A 41 -4.62 -3.55 -12.10
CA ARG A 41 -4.16 -4.52 -13.09
C ARG A 41 -3.55 -3.80 -14.29
N TYR A 42 -2.29 -4.11 -14.55
CA TYR A 42 -1.59 -3.74 -15.79
C TYR A 42 -1.51 -4.96 -16.73
N PRO A 43 -2.02 -4.89 -17.97
CA PRO A 43 -1.97 -6.00 -18.92
C PRO A 43 -0.55 -6.53 -19.20
N GLU A 44 0.43 -5.63 -19.22
CA GLU A 44 1.84 -5.88 -19.48
C GLU A 44 2.60 -6.47 -18.27
N VAL A 45 1.99 -6.46 -17.08
CA VAL A 45 2.59 -7.02 -15.86
C VAL A 45 2.05 -8.43 -15.62
N PRO A 46 2.92 -9.47 -15.62
CA PRO A 46 2.53 -10.80 -15.20
C PRO A 46 1.96 -10.80 -13.78
N ARG A 47 0.89 -11.57 -13.55
CA ARG A 47 0.22 -11.62 -12.24
C ARG A 47 1.19 -11.93 -11.09
N ALA A 48 2.12 -12.87 -11.29
CA ALA A 48 3.08 -13.25 -10.26
C ALA A 48 3.99 -12.07 -9.86
N GLN A 49 4.46 -11.31 -10.84
CA GLN A 49 5.29 -10.13 -10.62
C GLN A 49 4.52 -9.01 -9.90
N GLY A 50 3.26 -8.78 -10.29
CA GLY A 50 2.40 -7.83 -9.57
C GLY A 50 2.21 -8.21 -8.10
N VAL A 51 2.01 -9.51 -7.80
CA VAL A 51 1.91 -10.00 -6.41
C VAL A 51 3.20 -9.77 -5.64
N GLU A 52 4.35 -10.05 -6.27
CA GLU A 52 5.67 -9.83 -5.67
C GLU A 52 5.86 -8.36 -5.26
N TRP A 53 5.60 -7.41 -6.17
CA TRP A 53 5.74 -5.98 -5.86
C TRP A 53 4.80 -5.49 -4.75
N VAL A 54 3.60 -6.05 -4.66
CA VAL A 54 2.66 -5.75 -3.56
C VAL A 54 3.21 -6.25 -2.24
N VAL A 55 3.69 -7.50 -2.19
CA VAL A 55 4.27 -8.09 -0.98
C VAL A 55 5.50 -7.31 -0.54
N GLU A 56 6.39 -6.95 -1.46
CA GLU A 56 7.56 -6.11 -1.17
C GLU A 56 7.15 -4.76 -0.59
N SER A 57 6.15 -4.11 -1.19
CA SER A 57 5.70 -2.78 -0.76
C SER A 57 5.05 -2.82 0.62
N ILE A 58 4.21 -3.81 0.90
CA ILE A 58 3.60 -3.99 2.24
C ILE A 58 4.70 -4.26 3.27
N ASN A 59 5.65 -5.16 2.98
CA ASN A 59 6.76 -5.45 3.90
C ASN A 59 7.61 -4.22 4.21
N ALA A 60 7.87 -3.36 3.21
CA ALA A 60 8.59 -2.11 3.40
C ALA A 60 7.85 -1.10 4.32
N LEU A 61 6.52 -1.19 4.41
CA LEU A 61 5.68 -0.32 5.22
C LEU A 61 5.43 -0.84 6.64
N LEU A 62 5.59 -2.15 6.88
CA LEU A 62 5.40 -2.76 8.21
C LEU A 62 6.22 -2.08 9.33
N PRO A 63 7.50 -1.69 9.13
CA PRO A 63 8.26 -0.98 10.16
C PRO A 63 7.64 0.37 10.54
N VAL A 64 7.17 1.15 9.55
CA VAL A 64 6.54 2.46 9.78
C VAL A 64 5.23 2.30 10.55
N ALA A 65 4.41 1.32 10.16
CA ALA A 65 3.17 1.00 10.87
C ALA A 65 3.43 0.59 12.33
N ARG A 66 4.48 -0.22 12.56
CA ARG A 66 4.88 -0.65 13.90
C ARG A 66 5.36 0.52 14.76
N GLU A 67 6.19 1.40 14.20
CA GLU A 67 6.66 2.61 14.90
C GLU A 67 5.50 3.53 15.28
N CYS A 68 4.51 3.64 14.40
CA CYS A 68 3.33 4.47 14.62
C CYS A 68 2.24 3.82 15.49
N ASP A 69 2.39 2.55 15.90
CA ASP A 69 1.33 1.75 16.53
C ASP A 69 0.02 1.79 15.71
N VAL A 70 0.11 1.51 14.42
CA VAL A 70 -1.00 1.50 13.46
C VAL A 70 -1.16 0.11 12.85
N VAL A 71 -2.40 -0.30 12.62
CA VAL A 71 -2.74 -1.57 11.96
C VAL A 71 -2.89 -1.31 10.46
N LEU A 72 -2.17 -2.06 9.61
CA LEU A 72 -2.43 -2.04 8.17
C LEU A 72 -3.61 -2.98 7.86
N ALA A 73 -4.70 -2.42 7.35
CA ALA A 73 -5.90 -3.16 6.98
C ALA A 73 -5.96 -3.32 5.45
N MET A 74 -5.62 -4.52 4.97
CA MET A 74 -5.67 -4.83 3.54
C MET A 74 -7.11 -4.87 3.06
N GLU A 75 -7.47 -3.97 2.15
CA GLU A 75 -8.76 -3.98 1.47
C GLU A 75 -8.59 -4.61 0.08
N ASN A 76 -9.36 -5.66 -0.20
CA ASN A 76 -9.42 -6.24 -1.53
C ASN A 76 -10.39 -5.44 -2.40
N HIS A 77 -9.85 -4.58 -3.26
CA HIS A 77 -10.65 -3.77 -4.18
C HIS A 77 -10.95 -4.57 -5.46
N TYR A 78 -12.09 -5.24 -5.49
CA TYR A 78 -12.51 -6.08 -6.63
C TYR A 78 -12.96 -5.28 -7.86
N LYS A 79 -13.32 -3.99 -7.71
CA LYS A 79 -13.72 -3.09 -8.81
C LYS A 79 -13.29 -1.64 -8.57
N ASP A 80 -12.16 -1.20 -9.12
CA ASP A 80 -11.75 0.21 -9.05
C ASP A 80 -12.27 1.03 -10.26
N GLY A 81 -12.21 2.36 -10.21
CA GLY A 81 -12.75 3.26 -11.24
C GLY A 81 -12.01 3.26 -12.58
N TYR A 82 -10.91 2.50 -12.69
CA TYR A 82 -10.06 2.39 -13.88
C TYR A 82 -10.08 0.98 -14.50
N TRP A 83 -11.20 0.26 -14.37
CA TRP A 83 -11.40 -0.97 -15.15
C TRP A 83 -11.44 -0.69 -16.65
#